data_AF-A0A267EGM3-F1
#
_entry.id   AF-A0A267EGM3-F1
#
_cell.length_a   1.000
_cell.length_b   1.000
_cell.length_c   1.000
_cell.angle_alpha   90.00
_cell.angle_beta   90.00
_cell.angle_gamma   90.00
#
_symmetry.space_group_name_H-M   'P 1'
#
loop_
_entity.id
_entity.type
_entity.pdbx_description
1 polymer ?
#
loop_
_entity_poly.entity_id
_entity_poly.type
_entity_poly.pdbx_seq_one_letter_code
_entity_poly.pdbx_strand_id
1 'polypeptide(L)'
;LSMRIRPPPRTVRLSEADRSRLPSCSDCHLPAFGAFKTPHGCRLCGFCWGRLACLERLPCPGARKHHACQTAVKFHQDECSPDQQARLQLSGVFIECWNSSRGSLYIMPYIKLSTHEAQECQFKLVSCTGCHRNLLRRDLGDHKRSDECRQILIANLGNYGVPNNGDN
;
A
#
# COMPACT_ATOMS: atom_id res chain seq x y z
N LEU A 1 -0.05 12.65 -3.01
CA LEU A 1 0.09 11.61 -1.95
C LEU A 1 0.41 10.28 -2.62
N SER A 2 1.69 9.88 -2.63
CA SER A 2 2.10 8.58 -3.17
C SER A 2 1.50 7.48 -2.28
N MET A 3 0.29 7.02 -2.61
CA MET A 3 -0.25 5.80 -2.03
C MET A 3 0.67 4.67 -2.45
N ARG A 4 1.63 4.30 -1.59
CA ARG A 4 2.44 3.10 -1.80
C ARG A 4 1.44 1.97 -1.96
N ILE A 5 1.36 1.40 -3.15
CA ILE A 5 0.40 0.37 -3.50
C ILE A 5 0.71 -0.83 -2.60
N ARG A 6 -0.09 -1.02 -1.54
CA ARG A 6 0.11 -2.10 -0.57
C ARG A 6 -0.60 -3.36 -1.06
N PRO A 7 0.05 -4.54 -1.00
CA PRO A 7 -0.61 -5.78 -1.37
C PRO A 7 -1.83 -6.02 -0.46
N PRO A 8 -2.82 -6.81 -0.91
CA PRO A 8 -3.90 -7.23 -0.04
C PRO A 8 -3.35 -7.90 1.23
N PRO A 9 -3.77 -7.47 2.43
CA PRO A 9 -3.31 -8.08 3.68
C PRO A 9 -3.80 -9.53 3.79
N ARG A 10 -3.07 -10.36 4.54
CA ARG A 10 -3.47 -11.74 4.79
C ARG A 10 -4.63 -11.78 5.79
N THR A 11 -5.71 -12.46 5.45
CA THR A 11 -6.83 -12.72 6.35
C THR A 11 -6.48 -13.84 7.33
N VAL A 12 -6.86 -13.69 8.60
CA VAL A 12 -6.66 -14.71 9.64
C VAL A 12 -8.00 -15.19 10.19
N ARG A 13 -8.02 -16.40 10.76
CA ARG A 13 -9.18 -16.97 11.47
C ARG A 13 -10.47 -17.05 10.63
N LEU A 14 -10.35 -17.27 9.32
CA LEU A 14 -11.49 -17.53 8.45
C LEU A 14 -11.45 -18.99 7.98
N SER A 15 -12.60 -19.67 8.04
CA SER A 15 -12.77 -20.92 7.30
C SER A 15 -12.72 -20.66 5.79
N GLU A 16 -12.56 -21.70 4.99
CA GLU A 16 -12.62 -21.59 3.53
C GLU A 16 -13.99 -21.09 3.05
N ALA A 17 -15.07 -21.54 3.70
CA ALA A 17 -16.43 -21.08 3.44
C ALA A 17 -16.65 -19.61 3.81
N ASP A 18 -16.04 -19.12 4.89
CA ASP A 18 -16.09 -17.68 5.21
C ASP A 18 -15.31 -16.85 4.20
N ARG A 19 -14.14 -17.36 3.78
CA ARG A 19 -13.29 -16.67 2.81
C ARG A 19 -13.97 -16.56 1.44
N SER A 20 -14.68 -17.60 0.99
CA SER A 20 -15.38 -17.58 -0.30
C SER A 20 -16.57 -16.62 -0.34
N ARG A 21 -17.14 -16.27 0.83
CA ARG A 21 -18.20 -15.27 0.96
C ARG A 21 -17.70 -13.82 0.92
N LEU A 22 -16.40 -13.60 1.08
CA LEU A 22 -15.84 -12.25 1.02
C LEU A 22 -15.86 -11.70 -0.42
N PRO A 23 -16.09 -10.40 -0.60
CA PRO A 23 -15.93 -9.75 -1.89
C PRO A 23 -14.55 -10.00 -2.46
N SER A 24 -14.47 -10.57 -3.67
CA SER A 24 -13.21 -10.94 -4.32
C SER A 24 -12.83 -9.97 -5.43
N CYS A 25 -11.53 -9.86 -5.68
CA CYS A 25 -10.98 -9.10 -6.79
C CYS A 25 -11.13 -9.88 -8.10
N SER A 26 -11.65 -9.24 -9.14
CA SER A 26 -11.75 -9.81 -10.49
C SER A 26 -10.40 -10.05 -11.15
N ASP A 27 -9.33 -9.42 -10.67
CA ASP A 27 -7.95 -9.60 -11.19
C ASP A 27 -7.17 -10.67 -10.39
N CYS A 28 -6.86 -10.41 -9.12
CA CYS A 28 -6.02 -11.31 -8.31
C CYS A 28 -6.79 -12.37 -7.50
N HIS A 29 -8.13 -12.33 -7.50
CA HIS A 29 -9.01 -13.27 -6.79
C HIS A 29 -8.89 -13.32 -5.25
N LEU A 30 -8.04 -12.48 -4.66
CA LEU A 30 -7.98 -12.26 -3.23
C LEU A 30 -9.14 -11.37 -2.76
N PRO A 31 -9.46 -11.35 -1.45
CA PRO A 31 -10.41 -10.42 -0.88
C PRO A 31 -10.09 -8.98 -1.30
N ALA A 32 -11.13 -8.26 -1.75
CA ALA A 32 -11.01 -6.97 -2.40
C ALA A 32 -10.80 -5.81 -1.41
N PHE A 33 -9.79 -5.89 -0.56
CA PHE A 33 -9.48 -4.83 0.40
C PHE A 33 -9.24 -3.50 -0.31
N GLY A 34 -9.89 -2.44 0.17
CA GLY A 34 -9.87 -1.11 -0.47
C GLY A 34 -10.57 -1.09 -1.83
N ALA A 35 -11.63 -1.90 -2.02
CA ALA A 35 -12.24 -2.16 -3.31
C ALA A 35 -12.64 -0.91 -4.13
N PHE A 36 -12.57 -1.06 -5.44
CA PHE A 36 -13.12 -0.17 -6.47
C PHE A 36 -13.95 -0.98 -7.48
N LYS A 37 -14.99 -0.37 -8.05
CA LYS A 37 -15.77 -0.89 -9.17
C LYS A 37 -15.33 -0.20 -10.45
N THR A 38 -15.12 -0.99 -11.51
CA THR A 38 -14.92 -0.47 -12.86
C THR A 38 -16.27 -0.01 -13.44
N PRO A 39 -16.28 0.79 -14.53
CA PRO A 39 -17.52 1.15 -15.25
C PRO A 39 -18.36 -0.06 -15.70
N HIS A 40 -17.70 -1.21 -15.87
CA HIS A 40 -18.31 -2.47 -16.30
C HIS A 40 -18.85 -3.32 -15.13
N GLY A 41 -18.78 -2.82 -13.89
CA GLY A 41 -19.22 -3.54 -12.69
C GLY A 41 -18.24 -4.60 -12.17
N CYS A 42 -17.13 -4.82 -12.87
CA CYS A 42 -16.03 -5.70 -12.42
C CYS A 42 -15.36 -5.06 -11.15
N ARG A 43 -14.97 -5.86 -10.13
CA ARG A 43 -14.47 -5.38 -8.83
C ARG A 43 -12.95 -5.54 -8.72
N LEU A 44 -12.23 -4.53 -8.27
CA LEU A 44 -10.78 -4.58 -8.07
C LEU A 44 -10.42 -4.26 -6.61
N CYS A 45 -9.45 -4.96 -6.04
CA CYS A 45 -8.84 -4.55 -4.77
C CYS A 45 -8.02 -3.27 -4.97
N GLY A 46 -7.77 -2.51 -3.90
CA GLY A 46 -7.01 -1.26 -3.97
C GLY A 46 -5.61 -1.44 -4.56
N PHE A 47 -4.99 -2.61 -4.39
CA PHE A 47 -3.70 -2.96 -5.00
C PHE A 47 -3.79 -3.08 -6.53
N CYS A 48 -4.72 -3.91 -7.03
CA CYS A 48 -4.90 -4.10 -8.47
C CYS A 48 -5.40 -2.82 -9.15
N TRP A 49 -6.31 -2.09 -8.50
CA TRP A 49 -6.72 -0.76 -8.96
C TRP A 49 -5.53 0.19 -9.06
N GLY A 50 -4.69 0.27 -8.03
CA GLY A 50 -3.49 1.12 -8.01
C GLY A 50 -2.47 0.80 -9.10
N ARG A 51 -2.46 -0.44 -9.61
CA ARG A 51 -1.58 -0.88 -10.71
C ARG A 51 -2.13 -0.57 -12.10
N LEU A 52 -3.41 -0.22 -12.24
CA LEU A 52 -3.92 0.29 -13.52
C LEU A 52 -3.16 1.58 -13.81
N ALA A 53 -2.30 1.56 -14.83
CA ALA A 53 -1.46 2.71 -15.17
C ALA A 53 -2.34 3.95 -15.39
N CYS A 54 -1.96 5.08 -14.82
CA CYS A 54 -2.75 6.32 -14.91
C CYS A 54 -2.87 6.86 -16.35
N LEU A 55 -2.09 6.35 -17.31
CA LEU A 55 -1.88 6.99 -18.63
C LEU A 55 -2.40 6.18 -19.82
N GLU A 56 -2.80 4.92 -19.64
CA GLU A 56 -3.30 4.09 -20.74
C GLU A 56 -4.66 3.49 -20.41
N ARG A 57 -5.55 3.48 -21.41
CA ARG A 57 -6.79 2.73 -21.31
C ARG A 57 -6.46 1.24 -21.31
N LEU A 58 -6.86 0.54 -20.25
CA LEU A 58 -6.60 -0.89 -20.11
C LEU A 58 -7.88 -1.71 -20.30
N PRO A 59 -7.78 -2.92 -20.87
CA PRO A 59 -8.90 -3.85 -20.88
C PRO A 59 -9.29 -4.19 -19.45
N CYS A 60 -10.58 -4.49 -19.24
CA CYS A 60 -11.05 -4.86 -17.92
C CYS A 60 -10.34 -6.11 -17.41
N PRO A 61 -9.74 -6.11 -16.20
CA PRO A 61 -9.09 -7.31 -15.67
C PRO A 61 -10.05 -8.51 -15.54
N GLY A 62 -11.34 -8.24 -15.37
CA GLY A 62 -12.39 -9.26 -15.36
C GLY A 62 -12.75 -9.84 -16.73
N ALA A 63 -12.21 -9.33 -17.85
CA ALA A 63 -12.52 -9.80 -19.21
C ALA A 63 -12.22 -11.29 -19.42
N ARG A 64 -11.26 -11.85 -18.67
CA ARG A 64 -10.95 -13.30 -18.72
C ARG A 64 -12.06 -14.18 -18.13
N LYS A 65 -12.94 -13.63 -17.29
CA LYS A 65 -13.95 -14.39 -16.53
C LYS A 65 -15.38 -13.95 -16.79
N HIS A 66 -15.61 -12.67 -17.05
CA HIS A 66 -16.94 -12.14 -17.30
C HIS A 66 -17.10 -11.87 -18.78
N HIS A 67 -18.02 -12.60 -19.43
CA HIS A 67 -18.34 -12.41 -20.85
C HIS A 67 -18.75 -10.96 -21.16
N ALA A 68 -19.45 -10.30 -20.22
CA ALA A 68 -19.79 -8.88 -20.31
C ALA A 68 -18.55 -7.94 -20.31
N CYS A 69 -17.42 -8.37 -19.73
CA CYS A 69 -16.16 -7.62 -19.72
C CYS A 69 -15.28 -7.99 -20.96
N GLN A 70 -15.65 -8.95 -21.83
CA GLN A 70 -14.85 -9.37 -23.02
C GLN A 70 -14.89 -8.37 -24.18
N THR A 71 -16.05 -7.75 -24.41
CA THR A 71 -16.25 -6.69 -25.41
C THR A 71 -16.11 -5.28 -24.82
N ALA A 72 -15.72 -5.19 -23.55
CA ALA A 72 -15.68 -3.93 -22.82
C ALA A 72 -14.65 -2.97 -23.41
N VAL A 73 -15.05 -1.71 -23.50
CA VAL A 73 -14.17 -0.62 -23.90
C VAL A 73 -13.08 -0.46 -22.84
N LYS A 74 -11.85 -0.23 -23.28
CA LYS A 74 -10.73 0.04 -22.37
C LYS A 74 -11.04 1.31 -21.56
N PHE A 75 -10.71 1.33 -20.27
CA PHE A 75 -11.00 2.44 -19.36
C PHE A 75 -9.75 2.91 -18.62
N HIS A 76 -9.82 4.12 -18.07
CA HIS A 76 -8.80 4.72 -17.20
C HIS A 76 -9.08 4.45 -15.72
N GLN A 77 -8.03 4.51 -14.90
CA GLN A 77 -8.11 4.23 -13.47
C GLN A 77 -9.11 5.15 -12.72
N ASP A 78 -9.22 6.40 -13.13
CA ASP A 78 -10.08 7.45 -12.54
C ASP A 78 -11.57 7.27 -12.85
N GLU A 79 -11.91 6.51 -13.89
CA GLU A 79 -13.29 6.09 -14.19
C GLU A 79 -13.80 5.03 -13.19
N CYS A 80 -12.93 4.46 -12.35
CA CYS A 80 -13.33 3.53 -11.31
C CYS A 80 -13.87 4.27 -10.07
N SER A 81 -14.97 3.77 -9.51
CA SER A 81 -15.57 4.33 -8.29
C SER A 81 -15.27 3.47 -7.06
N PRO A 82 -15.15 4.06 -5.86
CA PRO A 82 -15.06 3.30 -4.60
C PRO A 82 -16.22 2.30 -4.42
N ASP A 83 -15.91 1.03 -4.17
CA ASP A 83 -16.93 0.02 -3.86
C ASP A 83 -17.30 0.05 -2.37
N GLN A 84 -18.21 0.94 -1.99
CA GLN A 84 -18.57 1.11 -0.58
C GLN A 84 -19.14 -0.16 0.06
N GLN A 85 -19.94 -0.93 -0.69
CA GLN A 85 -20.53 -2.17 -0.19
C GLN A 85 -19.43 -3.19 0.18
N ALA A 86 -18.47 -3.41 -0.73
CA ALA A 86 -17.37 -4.34 -0.45
C ALA A 86 -16.45 -3.83 0.67
N ARG A 87 -16.19 -2.51 0.73
CA ARG A 87 -15.39 -1.90 1.80
C ARG A 87 -16.03 -2.09 3.17
N LEU A 88 -17.34 -1.91 3.28
CA LEU A 88 -18.08 -2.15 4.52
C LEU A 88 -18.03 -3.61 4.95
N GLN A 89 -18.29 -4.54 4.03
CA GLN A 89 -18.22 -5.98 4.32
C GLN A 89 -16.83 -6.45 4.77
N LEU A 90 -15.77 -5.87 4.19
CA LEU A 90 -14.39 -6.22 4.53
C LEU A 90 -13.84 -5.49 5.76
N SER A 91 -14.50 -4.43 6.23
CA SER A 91 -14.00 -3.55 7.30
C SER A 91 -13.71 -4.29 8.61
N GLY A 92 -14.58 -5.25 8.97
CA GLY A 92 -14.48 -6.05 10.18
C GLY A 92 -13.63 -7.32 10.05
N VAL A 93 -13.12 -7.62 8.85
CA VAL A 93 -12.31 -8.83 8.63
C VAL A 93 -10.97 -8.69 9.34
N PHE A 94 -10.62 -9.68 10.16
CA PHE A 94 -9.34 -9.72 10.85
C PHE A 94 -8.20 -10.12 9.90
N ILE A 95 -7.11 -9.38 10.00
CA ILE A 95 -5.96 -9.48 9.12
C ILE A 95 -4.64 -9.35 9.88
N GLU A 96 -3.55 -9.82 9.27
CA GLU A 96 -2.19 -9.52 9.71
C GLU A 96 -1.74 -8.12 9.27
N CYS A 97 -0.89 -7.49 10.10
CA CYS A 97 -0.16 -6.30 9.69
C CYS A 97 0.69 -6.53 8.42
N TRP A 98 0.76 -5.54 7.52
CA TRP A 98 1.61 -5.59 6.33
C TRP A 98 3.10 -5.83 6.63
N ASN A 99 3.55 -5.51 7.85
CA ASN A 99 4.93 -5.72 8.29
C ASN A 99 5.11 -7.04 9.06
N SER A 100 4.22 -8.04 8.87
CA SER A 100 4.36 -9.35 9.53
C SER A 100 5.65 -10.07 9.16
N SER A 101 6.06 -9.99 7.89
CA SER A 101 7.36 -10.47 7.41
C SER A 101 8.58 -9.79 8.06
N ARG A 102 8.39 -8.65 8.73
CA ARG A 102 9.43 -7.92 9.47
C ARG A 102 9.37 -8.17 10.97
N GLY A 103 8.44 -8.99 11.45
CA GLY A 103 8.27 -9.34 12.86
C GLY A 103 7.02 -8.77 13.54
N SER A 104 6.14 -8.05 12.81
CA SER A 104 4.88 -7.59 13.42
C SER A 104 3.89 -8.74 13.59
N LEU A 105 3.55 -9.06 14.84
CA LEU A 105 2.57 -10.11 15.17
C LEU A 105 1.13 -9.57 15.34
N TYR A 106 0.90 -8.30 15.00
CA TYR A 106 -0.38 -7.64 15.30
C TYR A 106 -1.47 -8.11 14.32
N ILE A 107 -2.58 -8.56 14.89
CA ILE A 107 -3.81 -8.98 14.19
C ILE A 107 -4.92 -8.00 14.56
N MET A 108 -5.60 -7.45 13.55
CA MET A 108 -6.61 -6.41 13.76
C MET A 108 -7.71 -6.45 12.69
N PRO A 109 -8.88 -5.81 12.93
CA PRO A 109 -9.85 -5.56 11.87
C PRO A 109 -9.25 -4.68 10.76
N TYR A 110 -9.57 -4.94 9.50
CA TYR A 110 -9.03 -4.21 8.35
C TYR A 110 -9.17 -2.69 8.47
N ILE A 111 -10.30 -2.21 9.03
CA ILE A 111 -10.53 -0.77 9.24
C ILE A 111 -9.46 -0.09 10.12
N LYS A 112 -8.77 -0.83 11.00
CA LYS A 112 -7.72 -0.29 11.88
C LYS A 112 -6.33 -0.32 11.23
N LEU A 113 -6.14 -1.00 10.10
CA LEU A 113 -4.82 -1.24 9.49
C LEU A 113 -4.08 0.04 9.13
N SER A 114 -4.77 1.01 8.51
CA SER A 114 -4.15 2.27 8.09
C SER A 114 -3.67 3.08 9.30
N THR A 115 -4.47 3.13 10.37
CA THR A 115 -4.10 3.83 11.61
C THR A 115 -2.91 3.14 12.28
N HIS A 116 -2.97 1.82 12.42
CA HIS A 116 -1.87 1.03 12.97
C HIS A 116 -0.57 1.29 12.19
N GLU A 117 -0.59 1.20 10.86
CA GLU A 117 0.58 1.48 10.04
C GLU A 117 1.08 2.93 10.23
N ALA A 118 0.17 3.90 10.22
CA ALA A 118 0.52 5.31 10.32
C ALA A 118 1.15 5.65 11.68
N GLN A 119 0.64 5.11 12.79
CA GLN A 119 0.91 5.65 14.12
C GLN A 119 1.59 4.64 15.06
N GLU A 120 1.29 3.34 14.95
CA GLU A 120 1.63 2.37 15.99
C GLU A 120 2.72 1.37 15.56
N CYS A 121 2.75 0.99 14.28
CA CYS A 121 3.57 -0.11 13.79
C CYS A 121 5.07 0.16 13.94
N GLN A 122 5.68 -0.48 14.93
CA GLN A 122 7.12 -0.40 15.21
C GLN A 122 7.99 -0.98 14.09
N PHE A 123 7.44 -1.92 13.31
CA PHE A 123 8.13 -2.61 12.21
C PHE A 123 7.97 -1.93 10.85
N LYS A 124 7.29 -0.78 10.79
CA LYS A 124 7.19 0.02 9.57
C LYS A 124 8.55 0.62 9.25
N LEU A 125 8.97 0.50 7.99
CA LEU A 125 10.10 1.27 7.47
C LEU A 125 9.75 2.75 7.38
N VAL A 126 10.59 3.57 8.00
CA VAL A 126 10.56 5.03 7.97
C VAL A 126 11.92 5.55 7.53
N SER A 127 11.94 6.66 6.80
CA SER A 127 13.19 7.31 6.40
C SER A 127 13.61 8.32 7.47
N CYS A 128 14.88 8.27 7.87
CA CYS A 128 15.48 9.29 8.73
C CYS A 128 15.50 10.63 7.99
N THR A 129 15.02 11.70 8.62
CA THR A 129 14.95 13.02 7.99
C THR A 129 16.31 13.70 7.83
N GLY A 130 17.34 13.26 8.56
CA GLY A 130 18.69 13.82 8.48
C GLY A 130 19.57 13.13 7.44
N CYS A 131 19.66 11.80 7.52
CA CYS A 131 20.56 11.00 6.68
C CYS A 131 19.84 10.21 5.57
N HIS A 132 18.51 10.29 5.48
CA HIS A 132 17.65 9.59 4.53
C HIS A 132 17.67 8.04 4.57
N ARG A 133 18.40 7.44 5.51
CA ARG A 133 18.45 5.98 5.70
C ARG A 133 17.07 5.43 6.12
N ASN A 134 16.69 4.29 5.54
CA ASN A 134 15.46 3.58 5.91
C ASN A 134 15.70 2.68 7.12
N LEU A 135 14.88 2.83 8.16
CA LEU A 135 15.01 2.14 9.44
C LEU A 135 13.63 1.66 9.90
N LEU A 136 13.58 0.69 10.81
CA LEU A 136 12.32 0.40 11.51
C LEU A 136 11.98 1.58 12.42
N ARG A 137 10.69 1.87 12.59
CA ARG A 137 10.22 2.95 13.47
C ARG A 137 10.78 2.84 14.89
N ARG A 138 10.86 1.63 15.44
CA ARG A 138 11.44 1.38 16.78
C ARG A 138 12.88 1.86 16.91
N ASP A 139 13.68 1.76 15.84
CA ASP A 139 15.11 2.04 15.88
C ASP A 139 15.43 3.51 15.51
N LEU A 140 14.43 4.25 14.99
CA LEU A 140 14.62 5.63 14.53
C LEU A 140 15.06 6.58 15.66
N GLY A 141 14.54 6.37 16.88
CA GLY A 141 14.89 7.21 18.03
C GLY A 141 16.36 7.10 18.40
N ASP A 142 16.87 5.87 18.47
CA ASP A 142 18.26 5.60 18.83
C ASP A 142 19.22 5.97 17.68
N HIS A 143 18.82 5.69 16.44
CA HIS A 143 19.58 6.12 15.26
C HIS A 143 19.78 7.63 15.20
N LYS A 144 18.75 8.44 15.53
CA LYS A 144 18.88 9.90 15.52
C LYS A 144 19.92 10.43 16.52
N ARG A 145 20.26 9.65 17.55
CA ARG A 145 21.27 9.98 18.55
C ARG A 145 22.64 9.38 18.23
N SER A 146 22.77 8.56 17.18
CA SER A 146 24.04 7.92 16.84
C SER A 146 24.98 8.88 16.11
N ASP A 147 26.28 8.72 16.35
CA ASP A 147 27.33 9.46 15.64
C ASP A 147 27.29 9.18 14.13
N GLU A 148 26.92 7.97 13.73
CA GLU A 148 26.74 7.58 12.33
C GLU A 148 25.70 8.47 11.62
N CYS A 149 24.53 8.70 12.24
CA CYS A 149 23.52 9.57 11.66
C CYS A 149 24.02 11.02 11.57
N ARG A 150 24.73 11.49 12.60
CA ARG A 150 25.26 12.85 12.67
C ARG A 150 26.32 13.10 11.60
N GLN A 151 27.23 12.16 11.39
CA GLN A 151 28.28 12.26 10.38
C GLN A 151 27.70 12.32 8.96
N ILE A 152 26.71 11.47 8.65
CA ILE A 152 26.05 11.49 7.33
C ILE A 152 25.29 12.81 7.13
N LEU A 153 24.62 13.32 8.17
CA LEU A 153 23.97 14.64 8.09
C LEU A 153 24.97 15.76 7.79
N ILE A 154 26.12 15.77 8.49
CA ILE A 154 27.18 16.77 8.26
C ILE A 154 27.74 16.65 6.84
N ALA A 155 28.01 15.44 6.35
CA ALA A 155 28.48 15.21 4.98
C ALA A 155 27.44 15.67 3.94
N ASN A 156 26.15 15.39 4.17
CA ASN A 156 25.08 15.85 3.30
C ASN A 156 24.96 17.38 3.27
N LEU A 157 25.21 18.07 4.38
CA LEU A 157 25.20 19.53 4.45
C LEU A 157 26.47 20.16 3.86
N GLY A 158 27.64 19.55 4.06
CA GLY A 158 28.91 20.01 3.52
C GLY A 158 28.98 20.01 1.99
N ASN A 159 28.20 19.12 1.33
CA ASN A 159 28.06 19.11 -0.12
C ASN A 159 27.23 20.29 -0.70
N TYR A 160 26.51 21.06 0.13
CA TYR A 160 25.76 22.25 -0.30
C TYR A 160 26.51 23.56 -0.04
N GLY A 161 27.77 23.51 0.41
CA GLY A 161 28.47 24.68 0.93
C GLY A 161 29.94 24.77 0.54
N VAL A 162 30.26 24.74 -0.76
CA VAL A 162 31.47 25.44 -1.27
C VAL A 162 31.13 26.00 -2.66
N PRO A 163 30.81 27.31 -2.80
CA PRO A 163 31.07 27.99 -4.05
C PRO A 163 32.58 27.91 -4.25
N ASN A 164 32.98 27.31 -5.37
CA ASN A 164 34.35 27.30 -5.83
C ASN A 164 34.70 28.76 -6.19
N ASN A 165 35.08 29.56 -5.20
CA ASN A 165 35.79 30.81 -5.45
C ASN A 165 37.18 30.41 -5.93
N GLY A 166 37.25 30.09 -7.22
CA GLY A 166 38.50 30.20 -7.95
C GLY A 166 38.83 31.68 -8.01
N ASP A 167 39.80 32.09 -7.21
CA ASP A 167 40.53 33.33 -7.40
C ASP A 167 42.03 33.06 -7.25
N ASN A 168 42.73 33.40 -8.35
CA ASN A 168 44.15 33.45 -8.67
C ASN A 168 44.86 32.16 -9.10
#